data_AF-A0A0S8K8A0-F1
#
_entry.id   AF-A0A0S8K8A0-F1
#
_cell.length_a   1.000
_cell.length_b   1.000
_cell.length_c   1.000
_cell.angle_alpha   90.00
_cell.angle_beta   90.00
_cell.angle_gamma   90.00
#
_symmetry.space_group_name_H-M   'P 1'
#
loop_
_entity.id
_entity.type
_entity.pdbx_description
1 polymer ?
#
loop_
_entity_poly.entity_id
_entity_poly.type
_entity_poly.pdbx_seq_one_letter_code
_entity_poly.pdbx_strand_id
1 'polypeptide(L)'
;MSLYGAIDPTASQKKWSACALLDGKPSLRDLGRCRGDGEIVGFFPKTVWAIGLDAPCSLPMGLNICCLQDHSRCACQPINPWKGRACERDLVKAGFRVFYPSRNAFCKGWLRRGLRLKRMLEEA
;
A
#
# COMPACT_ATOMS: atom_id res chain seq x y z
N MET A 1 16.22 -10.23 -16.45
CA MET A 1 15.45 -11.15 -15.58
C MET A 1 14.54 -10.30 -14.72
N SER A 2 13.23 -10.53 -14.77
CA SER A 2 12.27 -9.73 -13.99
C SER A 2 12.40 -10.03 -12.50
N LEU A 3 12.28 -8.99 -11.68
CA LEU A 3 12.27 -9.11 -10.23
C LEU A 3 10.94 -8.59 -9.68
N TYR A 4 10.42 -9.23 -8.64
CA TYR A 4 9.17 -8.88 -8.02
C TYR A 4 9.40 -8.64 -6.53
N GLY A 5 8.98 -7.48 -6.03
CA GLY A 5 9.05 -7.14 -4.62
C GLY A 5 7.78 -7.47 -3.87
N ALA A 6 7.89 -7.76 -2.58
CA ALA A 6 6.76 -7.82 -1.66
C ALA A 6 7.13 -7.10 -0.35
N ILE A 7 6.20 -6.33 0.19
CA ILE A 7 6.38 -5.55 1.43
C ILE A 7 5.15 -5.71 2.31
N ASP A 8 5.37 -6.04 3.58
CA ASP A 8 4.41 -5.74 4.65
C ASP A 8 4.82 -4.41 5.30
N PRO A 9 4.12 -3.28 5.05
CA PRO A 9 4.47 -1.95 5.56
C PRO A 9 4.03 -1.76 7.01
N THR A 10 4.38 -2.69 7.90
CA THR A 10 4.18 -2.59 9.36
C THR A 10 5.40 -2.08 10.13
N ALA A 11 6.49 -1.64 9.46
CA ALA A 11 7.66 -1.11 10.16
C ALA A 11 7.35 0.13 11.01
N SER A 12 8.08 0.30 12.08
CA SER A 12 8.09 1.47 12.94
C SER A 12 9.40 1.44 13.72
N GLN A 13 9.65 2.45 14.55
CA GLN A 13 10.78 2.39 15.48
C GLN A 13 10.71 1.17 16.43
N LYS A 14 9.53 0.56 16.60
CA LYS A 14 9.30 -0.58 17.50
C LYS A 14 9.19 -1.94 16.79
N LYS A 15 8.91 -1.97 15.48
CA LYS A 15 8.65 -3.20 14.72
C LYS A 15 9.28 -3.11 13.34
N TRP A 16 9.80 -4.20 12.81
CA TRP A 16 10.39 -4.23 11.47
C TRP A 16 9.35 -4.62 10.42
N SER A 17 9.47 -4.08 9.21
CA SER A 17 8.82 -4.62 8.01
C SER A 17 9.66 -5.74 7.43
N ALA A 18 9.01 -6.79 6.93
CA ALA A 18 9.65 -7.73 6.03
C ALA A 18 9.55 -7.21 4.59
N CYS A 19 10.66 -7.28 3.87
CA CYS A 19 10.73 -7.05 2.43
C CYS A 19 11.27 -8.31 1.77
N ALA A 20 10.64 -8.76 0.69
CA ALA A 20 11.09 -9.92 -0.07
C ALA A 20 11.29 -9.55 -1.54
N LEU A 21 12.31 -10.13 -2.15
CA LEU A 21 12.60 -10.00 -3.57
C LEU A 21 12.55 -11.39 -4.19
N LEU A 22 11.71 -11.56 -5.20
CA LEU A 22 11.55 -12.79 -5.97
C LEU A 22 12.13 -12.58 -7.38
N ASP A 23 12.63 -13.65 -7.98
CA ASP A 23 12.92 -13.69 -9.41
C ASP A 23 11.70 -14.09 -10.25
N GLY A 24 11.88 -14.17 -11.58
CA GLY A 24 10.82 -14.59 -12.50
C GLY A 24 10.41 -16.06 -12.40
N LYS A 25 11.07 -16.87 -11.58
CA LYS A 25 10.76 -18.29 -11.32
C LYS A 25 10.17 -18.47 -9.91
N PRO A 26 9.28 -17.54 -9.49
CA PRO A 26 8.87 -17.26 -8.11
C PRO A 26 9.84 -17.67 -6.99
N SER A 27 11.15 -17.60 -7.21
CA SER A 27 12.14 -18.06 -6.23
C SER A 27 12.61 -16.90 -5.38
N LEU A 28 12.70 -17.13 -4.07
CA LEU A 28 13.19 -16.12 -3.14
C LEU A 28 14.65 -15.81 -3.43
N ARG A 29 14.92 -14.56 -3.82
CA ARG A 29 16.25 -14.04 -4.09
C ARG A 29 16.84 -13.36 -2.86
N ASP A 30 16.03 -12.54 -2.18
CA ASP A 30 16.47 -11.79 -1.00
C ASP A 30 15.31 -11.58 -0.02
N LEU A 31 15.65 -11.46 1.27
CA LEU A 31 14.73 -11.19 2.36
C LEU A 31 15.38 -10.20 3.34
N GLY A 32 14.78 -9.02 3.44
CA GLY A 32 15.23 -7.94 4.30
C GLY A 32 14.28 -7.66 5.47
N ARG A 33 14.85 -7.10 6.55
CA ARG A 33 14.09 -6.48 7.64
C ARG A 33 14.40 -4.99 7.66
N CYS A 34 13.37 -4.16 7.52
CA CYS A 34 13.50 -2.70 7.42
C CYS A 34 12.84 -2.01 8.62
N ARG A 35 13.50 -1.05 9.27
CA ARG A 35 12.96 -0.23 10.39
C ARG A 35 12.11 0.95 9.92
N GLY A 36 12.32 1.42 8.70
CA GLY A 36 11.70 2.64 8.20
C GLY A 36 11.54 2.65 6.70
N ASP A 37 10.79 3.64 6.23
CA ASP A 37 10.43 3.76 4.81
C ASP A 37 11.66 3.92 3.90
N GLY A 38 12.71 4.61 4.36
CA GLY A 38 13.97 4.74 3.61
C GLY A 38 14.69 3.40 3.39
N GLU A 39 14.74 2.54 4.42
CA GLU A 39 15.30 1.19 4.29
C GLU A 39 14.44 0.29 3.40
N ILE A 40 13.11 0.44 3.46
CA ILE A 40 12.19 -0.27 2.56
C ILE A 40 12.48 0.09 1.11
N VAL A 41 12.60 1.39 0.80
CA VAL A 41 12.90 1.83 -0.57
C VAL A 41 14.29 1.37 -1.01
N GLY A 42 15.30 1.50 -0.14
CA GLY A 42 16.67 1.08 -0.43
C GLY A 42 16.86 -0.42 -0.62
N PHE A 43 15.93 -1.26 -0.14
CA PHE A 43 15.98 -2.71 -0.33
C PHE A 43 15.71 -3.12 -1.78
N PHE A 44 14.88 -2.38 -2.52
CA PHE A 44 14.50 -2.77 -3.88
C PHE A 44 15.46 -2.19 -4.92
N PRO A 45 16.04 -3.03 -5.80
CA PRO A 45 16.86 -2.53 -6.89
C PRO A 45 15.97 -1.83 -7.93
N LYS A 46 16.54 -0.83 -8.65
CA LYS A 46 15.84 -0.12 -9.75
C LYS A 46 15.35 -1.04 -10.89
N THR A 47 15.82 -2.28 -10.94
CA THR A 47 15.42 -3.30 -11.91
C THR A 47 14.19 -4.10 -11.49
N VAL A 48 13.61 -3.81 -10.32
CA VAL A 48 12.36 -4.42 -9.88
C VAL A 48 11.22 -4.03 -10.81
N TRP A 49 10.48 -5.02 -11.28
CA TRP A 49 9.40 -4.82 -12.24
C TRP A 49 8.11 -4.37 -11.56
N ALA A 50 7.77 -5.01 -10.44
CA ALA A 50 6.58 -4.69 -9.67
C ALA A 50 6.83 -4.98 -8.20
N ILE A 51 6.18 -4.20 -7.33
CA ILE A 51 6.22 -4.40 -5.88
C ILE A 51 4.79 -4.55 -5.36
N GLY A 52 4.51 -5.69 -4.75
CA GLY A 52 3.30 -5.90 -3.95
C GLY A 52 3.45 -5.19 -2.61
N LEU A 53 2.57 -4.23 -2.35
CA LEU A 53 2.53 -3.49 -1.08
C LEU A 53 1.28 -3.92 -0.32
N ASP A 54 1.45 -4.49 0.88
CA ASP A 54 0.36 -4.85 1.77
C ASP A 54 -0.22 -3.62 2.47
N ALA A 55 -0.73 -2.69 1.66
CA ALA A 55 -1.60 -1.59 2.03
C ALA A 55 -2.29 -1.02 0.78
N PRO A 56 -3.39 -0.28 0.93
CA PRO A 56 -4.00 0.43 -0.19
C PRO A 56 -3.06 1.46 -0.85
N CYS A 57 -2.73 1.20 -2.12
CA CYS A 57 -1.94 2.07 -2.99
C CYS A 57 -2.75 3.24 -3.60
N SER A 58 -4.05 3.32 -3.35
CA SER A 58 -4.92 4.39 -3.85
C SER A 58 -6.17 4.52 -3.00
N LEU A 59 -6.87 5.65 -3.15
CA LEU A 59 -8.17 5.89 -2.56
C LEU A 59 -9.28 5.73 -3.62
N PRO A 60 -10.53 5.46 -3.21
CA PRO A 60 -11.68 5.61 -4.09
C PRO A 60 -11.69 6.99 -4.76
N MET A 61 -12.05 7.04 -6.05
CA MET A 61 -12.12 8.29 -6.81
C MET A 61 -13.00 9.32 -6.09
N GLY A 62 -12.54 10.57 -6.00
CA GLY A 62 -13.19 11.65 -5.25
C GLY A 62 -12.72 11.80 -3.79
N LEU A 63 -12.12 10.75 -3.22
CA LEU A 63 -11.42 10.86 -1.95
C LEU A 63 -9.96 11.25 -2.16
N ASN A 64 -9.43 12.03 -1.23
CA ASN A 64 -8.07 12.57 -1.26
C ASN A 64 -7.35 12.31 0.05
N ILE A 65 -6.03 12.60 0.11
CA ILE A 65 -5.22 12.45 1.33
C ILE A 65 -5.81 13.22 2.52
N CYS A 66 -6.47 14.37 2.28
CA CYS A 66 -7.17 15.11 3.33
C CYS A 66 -8.29 14.32 4.03
N CYS A 67 -8.91 13.35 3.35
CA CYS A 67 -9.91 12.44 3.95
C CYS A 67 -9.30 11.53 5.02
N LEU A 68 -7.99 11.31 4.93
CA LEU A 68 -7.24 10.51 5.89
C LEU A 68 -6.72 11.36 7.03
N GLN A 69 -6.89 12.69 7.04
CA GLN A 69 -6.51 13.52 8.18
C GLN A 69 -7.67 13.57 9.18
N ASP A 70 -7.35 13.85 10.44
CA ASP A 70 -8.35 14.03 11.50
C ASP A 70 -8.74 15.50 11.59
N HIS A 71 -9.39 16.02 10.53
CA HIS A 71 -9.92 17.38 10.49
C HIS A 71 -11.39 17.41 10.06
N SER A 72 -12.17 18.28 10.71
CA SER A 72 -13.62 18.39 10.49
C SER A 72 -14.01 19.06 9.16
N ARG A 73 -13.10 19.82 8.53
CA ARG A 73 -13.38 20.62 7.31
C ARG A 73 -13.27 19.86 5.99
N CYS A 74 -13.13 18.53 5.99
CA CYS A 74 -13.04 17.79 4.73
C CYS A 74 -14.42 17.76 4.06
N ALA A 75 -14.51 18.15 2.79
CA ALA A 75 -15.75 18.10 1.99
C ALA A 75 -15.71 17.03 0.88
N CYS A 76 -14.59 16.32 0.73
CA CYS A 76 -14.44 15.28 -0.30
C CYS A 76 -15.46 14.15 -0.12
N GLN A 77 -15.98 13.66 -1.25
CA GLN A 77 -16.94 12.56 -1.36
C GLN A 77 -16.50 11.61 -2.48
N PRO A 78 -16.79 10.31 -2.39
CA PRO A 78 -16.58 9.40 -3.51
C PRO A 78 -17.41 9.85 -4.72
N ILE A 79 -16.83 9.79 -5.93
CA ILE A 79 -17.55 10.12 -7.18
C ILE A 79 -18.64 9.11 -7.48
N ASN A 80 -18.43 7.86 -7.07
CA ASN A 80 -19.34 6.77 -7.37
C ASN A 80 -20.17 6.36 -6.14
N PRO A 81 -21.41 5.87 -6.32
CA PRO A 81 -22.27 5.45 -5.22
C PRO A 81 -21.83 4.12 -4.58
N TRP A 82 -21.01 3.33 -5.27
CA TRP A 82 -20.54 2.03 -4.79
C TRP A 82 -19.40 2.18 -3.76
N LYS A 83 -19.39 1.29 -2.76
CA LYS A 83 -18.27 1.21 -1.81
C LYS A 83 -17.03 0.63 -2.49
N GLY A 84 -15.87 1.23 -2.20
CA GLY A 84 -14.57 0.71 -2.59
C GLY A 84 -14.17 0.92 -4.06
N ARG A 85 -12.93 0.56 -4.34
CA ARG A 85 -12.30 0.50 -5.67
C ARG A 85 -12.78 -0.74 -6.44
N ALA A 86 -12.57 -0.77 -7.75
CA ALA A 86 -13.00 -1.89 -8.59
C ALA A 86 -12.44 -3.24 -8.10
N CYS A 87 -11.13 -3.31 -7.86
CA CYS A 87 -10.48 -4.51 -7.33
C CYS A 87 -11.06 -5.00 -6.01
N GLU A 88 -11.42 -4.10 -5.10
CA GLU A 88 -12.02 -4.45 -3.80
C GLU A 88 -13.41 -5.04 -3.97
N ARG A 89 -14.20 -4.50 -4.91
CA ARG A 89 -15.52 -5.05 -5.23
C ARG A 89 -15.41 -6.42 -5.89
N ASP A 90 -14.43 -6.63 -6.76
CA ASP A 90 -14.24 -7.92 -7.43
C ASP A 90 -13.75 -8.99 -6.44
N LEU A 91 -12.88 -8.63 -5.50
CA LEU A 91 -12.52 -9.50 -4.37
C LEU A 91 -13.75 -9.88 -3.51
N VAL A 92 -14.62 -8.91 -3.20
CA VAL A 92 -15.86 -9.22 -2.46
C VAL A 92 -16.80 -10.14 -3.24
N LYS A 93 -16.95 -9.95 -4.55
CA LYS A 93 -17.73 -10.87 -5.41
C LYS A 93 -17.17 -12.28 -5.41
N ALA A 94 -15.84 -12.42 -5.30
CA ALA A 94 -15.16 -13.71 -5.18
C ALA A 94 -15.21 -14.31 -3.76
N GLY A 95 -15.91 -13.67 -2.81
CA GLY A 95 -16.10 -14.19 -1.45
C GLY A 95 -15.04 -13.74 -0.43
N PHE A 96 -14.11 -12.87 -0.81
CA PHE A 96 -13.11 -12.35 0.13
C PHE A 96 -13.67 -11.24 1.01
N ARG A 97 -13.27 -11.21 2.27
CA ARG A 97 -13.53 -10.07 3.16
C ARG A 97 -12.52 -8.97 2.84
N VAL A 98 -13.02 -7.80 2.47
CA VAL A 98 -12.18 -6.66 2.07
C VAL A 98 -12.48 -5.45 2.94
N PHE A 99 -11.42 -4.74 3.32
CA PHE A 99 -11.52 -3.44 3.94
C PHE A 99 -11.62 -2.35 2.87
N TYR A 100 -12.64 -1.49 2.97
CA TYR A 100 -12.79 -0.35 2.06
C TYR A 100 -12.17 0.92 2.66
N PRO A 101 -11.17 1.53 2.01
CA PRO A 101 -10.67 2.84 2.41
C PRO A 101 -11.81 3.86 2.38
N SER A 102 -12.00 4.55 3.50
CA SER A 102 -13.04 5.58 3.65
C SER A 102 -12.55 6.68 4.59
N ARG A 103 -13.27 7.81 4.63
CA ARG A 103 -12.99 8.89 5.58
C ARG A 103 -13.03 8.42 7.04
N ASN A 104 -13.88 7.45 7.36
CA ASN A 104 -14.08 6.96 8.71
C ASN A 104 -13.23 5.70 9.01
N ALA A 105 -12.20 5.44 8.20
CA ALA A 105 -11.28 4.34 8.43
C ALA A 105 -10.57 4.48 9.78
N PHE A 106 -10.55 3.40 10.58
CA PHE A 106 -9.76 3.36 11.81
C PHE A 106 -8.24 3.31 11.53
N CYS A 107 -7.86 2.78 10.36
CA CYS A 107 -6.47 2.56 9.96
C CYS A 107 -5.88 3.67 9.08
N LYS A 108 -6.31 4.94 9.26
CA LYS A 108 -5.81 6.09 8.48
C LYS A 108 -4.28 6.21 8.46
N GLY A 109 -3.60 5.88 9.55
CA GLY A 109 -2.13 5.87 9.61
C GLY A 109 -1.49 4.93 8.61
N TRP A 110 -2.01 3.69 8.52
CA TRP A 110 -1.56 2.68 7.56
C TRP A 110 -1.89 3.07 6.12
N LEU A 111 -3.09 3.60 5.86
CA LEU A 111 -3.47 4.14 4.54
C LEU A 111 -2.52 5.26 4.09
N ARG A 112 -2.28 6.27 4.95
CA ARG A 112 -1.36 7.38 4.65
C ARG A 112 0.05 6.87 4.36
N ARG A 113 0.50 5.86 5.10
CA ARG A 113 1.81 5.25 4.87
C ARG A 113 1.89 4.49 3.55
N GLY A 114 0.88 3.69 3.20
CA GLY A 114 0.85 2.98 1.92
C GLY A 114 0.91 3.93 0.72
N LEU A 115 0.13 5.01 0.75
CA LEU A 115 0.17 6.06 -0.28
C LEU A 115 1.54 6.75 -0.37
N ARG A 116 2.17 7.04 0.77
CA ARG A 116 3.51 7.65 0.80
C ARG A 116 4.56 6.68 0.26
N LEU A 117 4.57 5.43 0.71
CA LEU A 117 5.53 4.41 0.26
C LEU A 117 5.41 4.16 -1.25
N LYS A 118 4.19 4.07 -1.79
CA LYS A 118 3.97 3.97 -3.24
C LYS A 118 4.71 5.10 -3.96
N ARG A 119 4.50 6.34 -3.54
CA ARG A 119 5.15 7.51 -4.16
C ARG A 119 6.67 7.41 -4.07
N MET A 120 7.21 7.08 -2.90
CA MET A 120 8.65 6.96 -2.73
C MET A 120 9.26 5.85 -3.59
N LEU A 121 8.55 4.72 -3.77
CA LEU A 121 8.99 3.60 -4.62
C LEU A 121 8.89 3.93 -6.11
N GLU A 122 7.91 4.73 -6.52
CA GLU A 122 7.79 5.23 -7.90
C GLU A 122 8.85 6.28 -8.25
N GLU A 123 9.39 7.00 -7.27
CA GLU A 123 10.40 8.05 -7.43
C GLU A 123 11.86 7.54 -7.30
N ALA A 124 12.09 6.29 -6.88
CA ALA A 124 13.41 5.71 -6.57
C ALA A 124 14.12 5.10 -7.80
#